data_AF-A0A1G9FAF8-F1
#
_entry.id   AF-A0A1G9FAF8-F1
#
_cell.length_a   1.000
_cell.length_b   1.000
_cell.length_c   1.000
_cell.angle_alpha   90.00
_cell.angle_beta   90.00
_cell.angle_gamma   90.00
#
_symmetry.space_group_name_H-M   'P 1'
#
loop_
_entity.id
_entity.type
_entity.pdbx_description
1 polymer ?
#
loop_
_entity_poly.entity_id
_entity_poly.type
_entity_poly.pdbx_seq_one_letter_code
_entity_poly.pdbx_strand_id
1 'polypeptide(L)' 'MIKEDNNSFDWVYYVMGLFFGILTAVIISGSFGAAVLGGIIGFIFGAIFLNGIVKGREY' A
#
# COMPACT_ATOMS: atom_id res chain seq x y z
N MET A 1 -32.90 -4.49 -0.85
CA MET A 1 -31.66 -4.58 -1.66
C MET A 1 -30.68 -3.62 -1.01
N ILE A 2 -29.77 -4.13 -0.18
CA ILE A 2 -28.77 -3.30 0.51
C ILE A 2 -27.86 -2.75 -0.59
N LYS A 3 -27.77 -1.42 -0.70
CA LYS A 3 -26.83 -0.77 -1.60
C LYS A 3 -25.44 -1.05 -1.04
N GLU A 4 -24.80 -2.04 -1.63
CA GLU A 4 -23.37 -2.27 -1.50
C GLU A 4 -22.73 -1.02 -2.11
N ASP A 5 -22.26 -0.11 -1.27
CA ASP A 5 -21.49 1.05 -1.72
C ASP A 5 -20.08 0.53 -2.03
N ASN A 6 -19.92 0.03 -3.25
CA ASN A 6 -18.77 -0.72 -3.76
C ASN A 6 -17.46 0.08 -3.83
N ASN A 7 -17.45 1.30 -3.28
CA ASN A 7 -16.32 2.22 -3.31
C ASN A 7 -15.39 1.98 -2.11
N SER A 8 -14.95 0.74 -1.92
CA SER A 8 -13.87 0.45 -0.98
C SER A 8 -12.56 0.96 -1.58
N PHE A 9 -12.04 2.07 -1.03
CA PHE A 9 -10.73 2.62 -1.38
C PHE A 9 -9.56 1.85 -0.76
N ASP A 10 -9.80 0.64 -0.25
CA ASP A 10 -8.81 -0.25 0.35
C ASP A 10 -7.60 -0.47 -0.58
N TRP A 11 -7.84 -0.60 -1.89
CA TRP A 11 -6.79 -0.77 -2.90
C TRP A 11 -5.78 0.38 -2.93
N VAL A 12 -6.19 1.60 -2.56
CA VAL A 12 -5.33 2.80 -2.54
C VAL A 12 -4.18 2.60 -1.56
N TYR A 13 -4.42 1.98 -0.40
CA TYR A 13 -3.37 1.78 0.60
C TYR A 13 -2.28 0.81 0.11
N TYR A 14 -2.66 -0.20 -0.66
CA TYR A 14 -1.69 -1.10 -1.30
C TYR A 14 -0.87 -0.38 -2.37
N VAL A 15 -1.51 0.43 -3.22
CA VAL A 15 -0.84 1.18 -4.29
C VAL A 15 0.08 2.26 -3.72
N MET A 16 -0.35 2.97 -2.67
CA MET A 16 0.46 3.95 -1.97
C MET A 16 1.67 3.29 -1.32
N GLY A 17 1.48 2.16 -0.62
CA GLY A 17 2.58 1.40 -0.04
C GLY A 17 3.60 0.95 -1.09
N LEU A 18 3.14 0.38 -2.20
CA LEU A 18 3.99 -0.04 -3.31
C LEU A 18 4.77 1.14 -3.91
N PHE A 19 4.08 2.22 -4.26
CA PHE A 19 4.68 3.39 -4.90
C PHE A 19 5.75 4.03 -4.02
N PHE A 20 5.44 4.30 -2.74
CA PHE A 20 6.39 4.94 -1.83
C PHE A 20 7.52 4.00 -1.42
N GLY A 21 7.28 2.69 -1.35
CA GLY A 21 8.31 1.68 -1.12
C GLY A 21 9.35 1.65 -2.26
N ILE A 22 8.89 1.63 -3.51
CA ILE A 22 9.76 1.73 -4.70
C ILE A 22 10.50 3.06 -4.69
N LEU A 23 9.78 4.18 -4.54
CA LEU A 23 10.36 5.52 -4.58
C LEU A 23 11.48 5.68 -3.54
N THR A 24 11.24 5.24 -2.31
CA THR A 24 12.22 5.31 -1.23
C THR A 24 13.47 4.50 -1.56
N ALA A 25 13.31 3.27 -2.04
CA ALA A 25 14.45 2.42 -2.36
C ALA A 25 15.25 2.92 -3.57
N VAL A 26 14.59 3.51 -4.56
CA VAL A 26 15.24 4.19 -5.69
C VAL A 26 16.03 5.40 -5.21
N ILE A 27 15.45 6.25 -4.35
CA ILE A 27 16.14 7.45 -3.83
C ILE A 27 17.39 7.10 -3.02
N ILE A 28 17.30 6.07 -2.16
CA ILE A 28 18.40 5.74 -1.24
C ILE A 28 19.51 4.96 -1.94
N SER A 29 19.17 4.04 -2.85
CA SER A 29 20.16 3.11 -3.42
C SER A 29 20.50 3.36 -4.89
N GLY A 30 19.60 3.99 -5.65
CA GLY A 30 19.72 4.13 -7.10
C GLY A 30 19.69 2.81 -7.89
N SER A 31 19.44 1.66 -7.25
CA SER A 31 19.54 0.34 -7.88
C SER A 31 18.18 -0.28 -8.20
N PHE A 32 18.07 -0.95 -9.35
CA PHE A 32 16.84 -1.63 -9.77
C PHE A 32 16.45 -2.77 -8.80
N GLY A 33 17.42 -3.54 -8.30
CA GLY A 33 17.15 -4.62 -7.35
C GLY A 33 16.54 -4.11 -6.04
N ALA A 34 17.07 -3.01 -5.51
CA ALA A 34 16.49 -2.39 -4.33
C ALA A 34 15.11 -1.78 -4.61
N ALA A 35 14.86 -1.22 -5.79
CA ALA A 35 13.54 -0.71 -6.17
C ALA A 35 12.47 -1.82 -6.08
N VAL A 36 12.77 -3.01 -6.61
CA VAL A 36 11.88 -4.18 -6.53
C VAL A 36 11.67 -4.61 -5.07
N LEU A 37 12.74 -4.72 -4.28
CA LEU A 37 12.64 -5.07 -2.86
C LEU A 37 11.85 -4.04 -2.06
N GLY A 38 12.10 -2.74 -2.30
CA GLY A 38 11.39 -1.64 -1.68
C GLY A 38 9.90 -1.65 -2.02
N GLY A 39 9.53 -1.99 -3.25
CA GLY A 39 8.14 -2.18 -3.64
C GLY A 39 7.47 -3.33 -2.91
N ILE A 40 8.11 -4.49 -2.81
CA ILE A 40 7.57 -5.65 -2.08
C ILE A 40 7.37 -5.29 -0.61
N ILE A 41 8.37 -4.68 0.03
CA ILE A 41 8.29 -4.27 1.43
C ILE A 41 7.18 -3.23 1.61
N GLY A 42 7.15 -2.19 0.77
CA GLY A 42 6.13 -1.15 0.83
C GLY A 42 4.71 -1.67 0.63
N PHE A 43 4.51 -2.62 -0.28
CA PHE A 43 3.22 -3.28 -0.50
C PHE A 43 2.77 -4.07 0.74
N ILE A 44 3.68 -4.84 1.37
CA ILE A 44 3.39 -5.57 2.61
C ILE A 44 2.98 -4.60 3.72
N PHE A 45 3.72 -3.49 3.89
CA PHE A 45 3.37 -2.47 4.89
C PHE A 45 2.02 -1.79 4.59
N GLY A 46 1.70 -1.52 3.31
CA GLY A 46 0.38 -1.03 2.91
C GLY A 46 -0.75 -1.99 3.29
N ALA A 47 -0.52 -3.31 3.13
CA ALA A 47 -1.46 -4.34 3.54
C ALA A 47 -1.63 -4.40 5.07
N ILE A 48 -0.53 -4.30 5.83
CA ILE A 48 -0.55 -4.27 7.29
C ILE A 48 -1.30 -3.03 7.78
N PHE A 49 -1.01 -1.86 7.20
CA PHE A 49 -1.68 -0.60 7.53
C PHE A 49 -3.20 -0.69 7.29
N LEU A 50 -3.60 -1.22 6.13
CA LEU A 50 -5.01 -1.40 5.82
C LEU A 50 -5.71 -2.30 6.84
N ASN A 51 -5.18 -3.49 7.09
CA ASN A 51 -5.85 -4.47 7.96
C ASN A 51 -5.75 -4.12 9.45
N GLY A 52 -4.69 -3.42 9.88
CA GLY A 52 -4.45 -3.10 11.28
C GLY A 52 -5.03 -1.77 11.74
N ILE A 53 -5.22 -0.80 10.83
CA ILE A 53 -5.60 0.57 11.19
C ILE A 53 -6.86 1.03 10.49
N VAL A 54 -7.03 0.70 9.20
CA VAL A 54 -8.11 1.28 8.38
C VAL A 54 -9.36 0.41 8.38
N LYS A 55 -9.22 -0.90 8.24
CA LYS A 55 -10.36 -1.82 8.25
C LYS A 55 -11.00 -1.84 9.63
N GLY A 56 -12.32 -1.67 9.66
CA GLY A 56 -13.11 -1.63 10.90
C GLY A 56 -13.41 -0.22 11.41
N ARG A 57 -12.98 0.83 10.71
CA ARG A 57 -13.44 2.20 11.00
C ARG A 57 -14.77 2.46 10.28
N GLU A 58 -15.87 2.51 11.04
CA GLU A 58 -17.12 3.10 10.55
C GLU A 58 -16.96 4.63 10.51
N TYR A 59 -17.36 5.26 9.42
CA TYR A 59 -17.38 6.71 9.23
C TYR A 59 -18.75 7.27 9.57
#